data_AF-A0A3B4Z153-F1
#
_entry.id   AF-A0A3B4Z153-F1
#
_cell.length_a   1.000
_cell.length_b   1.000
_cell.length_c   1.000
_cell.angle_alpha   90.00
_cell.angle_beta   90.00
_cell.angle_gamma   90.00
#
_symmetry.space_group_name_H-M   'P 1'
#
loop_
_entity.id
_entity.type
_entity.pdbx_description
1 polymer ?
#
loop_
_entity_poly.entity_id
_entity_poly.type
_entity_poly.pdbx_seq_one_letter_code
_entity_poly.pdbx_strand_id
1 'polypeptide(L)'
;CSTLTRCCLLQLSVWMEGLQKQLSSDLLVCPDTVEALQALISQQQQQQANTQEAAMSVIREGEDLILQLRPQGSSVAHVESVLQQLEESHVQLEELFHQRKIRLDVYLQLRILQQCTLEVTGEIDAWKQDLQKQSQDFSTEKLASPRHMERRLAMNNMIYEVIQQGHDLQQYITEVQASGIELSEAEGGISAQVDELQRLLQDKQKELQQIADHTHTHLEQNLQLRHLQSQVKQVLGWISEGEVMLSSCMLNSSCLSEAEQLQREHERLQQAIEVTAAAHRTPVMTGAPRRFIETKTCCTHRFVAEKMN
;
A
#
# COMPACT_ATOMS: atom_id res chain seq x y z
N CYS A 1 -42.45 -50.05 24.69
CA CYS A 1 -41.88 -49.57 23.41
C CYS A 1 -42.46 -48.20 23.04
N SER A 2 -43.75 -48.08 22.74
CA SER A 2 -44.40 -46.84 22.27
C SER A 2 -44.16 -45.57 23.12
N THR A 3 -44.13 -45.67 24.45
CA THR A 3 -43.89 -44.52 25.33
C THR A 3 -42.45 -44.01 25.28
N LEU A 4 -41.48 -44.91 25.12
CA LEU A 4 -40.05 -44.58 25.03
C LEU A 4 -39.75 -43.91 23.68
N THR A 5 -40.26 -44.48 22.58
CA THR A 5 -40.13 -43.90 21.24
C THR A 5 -40.74 -42.50 21.18
N ARG A 6 -41.93 -42.31 21.78
CA ARG A 6 -42.61 -41.00 21.82
C ARG A 6 -41.86 -39.96 22.66
N CYS A 7 -41.17 -40.37 23.73
CA CYS A 7 -40.37 -39.47 24.56
C CYS A 7 -39.11 -39.01 23.83
N CYS A 8 -38.39 -39.92 23.17
CA CYS A 8 -37.20 -39.60 22.38
C CYS A 8 -37.53 -38.65 21.22
N LEU A 9 -38.69 -38.84 20.57
CA LEU A 9 -39.14 -37.97 19.48
C LEU A 9 -39.46 -36.55 19.95
N LEU A 10 -40.08 -36.42 21.12
CA LEU A 10 -40.33 -35.10 21.73
C LEU A 10 -39.02 -34.40 22.11
N GLN A 11 -38.03 -35.14 22.58
CA GLN A 11 -36.72 -34.57 22.89
C GLN A 11 -35.99 -34.09 21.63
N LEU A 12 -36.02 -34.88 20.55
CA LEU A 12 -35.45 -34.50 19.26
C LEU A 12 -36.15 -33.27 18.67
N SER A 13 -37.48 -33.22 18.69
CA SER A 13 -38.23 -32.09 18.14
C SER A 13 -37.94 -30.79 18.90
N VAL A 14 -37.92 -30.83 20.23
CA VAL A 14 -37.58 -29.68 21.08
C VAL A 14 -36.14 -29.22 20.84
N TRP A 15 -35.21 -30.17 20.69
CA TRP A 15 -33.83 -29.85 20.40
C TRP A 15 -33.67 -29.19 19.03
N MET A 16 -34.36 -29.69 17.99
CA MET A 16 -34.33 -29.09 16.65
C MET A 16 -34.95 -27.70 16.62
N GLU A 17 -36.07 -27.47 17.30
CA GLU A 17 -36.66 -26.12 17.43
C GLU A 17 -35.72 -25.16 18.15
N GLY A 18 -35.02 -25.63 19.19
CA GLY A 18 -34.01 -24.85 19.90
C GLY A 18 -32.83 -24.46 19.00
N LEU A 19 -32.31 -25.43 18.23
CA LEU A 19 -31.23 -25.23 17.30
C LEU A 19 -31.62 -24.28 16.16
N GLN A 20 -32.82 -24.46 15.59
CA GLN A 20 -33.36 -23.59 14.56
C GLN A 20 -33.44 -22.13 15.03
N LYS A 21 -33.93 -21.89 16.26
CA LYS A 21 -33.95 -20.56 16.86
C LYS A 21 -32.54 -20.00 17.07
N GLN A 22 -31.59 -20.82 17.52
CA GLN A 22 -30.20 -20.40 17.70
C GLN A 22 -29.56 -19.99 16.37
N LEU A 23 -29.78 -20.77 15.31
CA LEU A 23 -29.20 -20.50 13.99
C LEU A 23 -29.85 -19.31 13.29
N SER A 24 -31.16 -19.15 13.46
CA SER A 24 -31.95 -18.06 12.88
C SER A 24 -31.84 -16.75 13.66
N SER A 25 -31.41 -16.79 14.92
CA SER A 25 -31.11 -15.57 15.67
C SER A 25 -30.06 -14.76 14.93
N ASP A 26 -30.37 -13.49 14.71
CA ASP A 26 -29.41 -12.51 14.25
C ASP A 26 -28.16 -12.59 15.11
N LEU A 27 -27.00 -12.59 14.44
CA LEU A 27 -25.69 -12.43 15.06
C LEU A 27 -25.60 -11.02 15.64
N LEU A 28 -26.32 -10.76 16.72
CA LEU A 28 -26.44 -9.45 17.35
C LEU A 28 -25.12 -8.96 17.96
N VAL A 29 -24.09 -9.80 18.03
CA VAL A 29 -22.73 -9.43 18.41
C VAL A 29 -21.75 -10.24 17.57
N CYS A 30 -21.38 -9.72 16.40
CA CYS A 30 -20.26 -10.28 15.67
C CYS A 30 -18.96 -9.88 16.38
N PRO A 31 -18.01 -10.80 16.63
CA PRO A 31 -16.75 -10.46 17.27
C PRO A 31 -15.97 -9.36 16.53
N ASP A 32 -15.22 -8.55 17.28
CA ASP A 32 -14.42 -7.46 16.72
C ASP A 32 -13.07 -7.89 16.16
N THR A 33 -12.66 -9.14 16.38
CA THR A 33 -11.36 -9.67 15.92
C THR A 33 -11.52 -10.82 14.93
N VAL A 34 -10.53 -10.95 14.04
CA VAL A 34 -10.44 -12.01 13.04
C VAL A 34 -10.36 -13.38 13.72
N GLU A 35 -9.55 -13.50 14.77
CA GLU A 35 -9.35 -14.76 15.49
C GLU A 35 -10.62 -15.24 16.18
N ALA A 36 -11.39 -14.31 16.76
CA ALA A 36 -12.65 -14.65 17.41
C ALA A 36 -13.71 -15.11 16.40
N LEU A 37 -13.76 -14.48 15.22
CA LEU A 37 -14.62 -14.93 14.12
C LEU A 37 -14.20 -16.30 13.58
N GLN A 38 -12.91 -16.53 13.37
CA GLN A 38 -12.39 -17.83 12.94
C GLN A 38 -12.70 -18.94 13.95
N ALA A 39 -12.58 -18.65 15.24
CA ALA A 39 -12.96 -19.57 16.32
C ALA A 39 -14.46 -19.88 16.29
N LEU A 40 -15.30 -18.86 16.09
CA LEU A 40 -16.75 -19.04 15.97
C LEU A 40 -17.13 -19.88 14.74
N ILE A 41 -16.51 -19.65 13.59
CA ILE A 41 -16.69 -20.45 12.38
C ILE A 41 -16.30 -21.91 12.64
N SER A 42 -15.15 -22.14 13.29
CA SER A 42 -14.68 -23.48 13.63
C SER A 42 -15.64 -24.19 14.60
N GLN A 43 -16.13 -23.47 15.62
CA GLN A 43 -17.12 -23.99 16.56
C GLN A 43 -18.42 -24.37 15.85
N GLN A 44 -18.91 -23.52 14.94
CA GLN A 44 -20.11 -23.79 14.16
C GLN A 44 -19.92 -25.01 13.24
N GLN A 45 -18.78 -25.14 12.57
CA GLN A 45 -18.47 -26.30 11.73
C GLN A 45 -18.48 -27.60 12.54
N GLN A 46 -17.92 -27.58 13.75
CA GLN A 46 -18.00 -28.74 14.65
C GLN A 46 -19.45 -29.03 15.07
N GLN A 47 -20.23 -28.01 15.39
CA GLN A 47 -21.65 -28.17 15.75
C GLN A 47 -22.46 -28.75 14.58
N GLN A 48 -22.20 -28.31 13.35
CA GLN A 48 -22.83 -28.83 12.14
C GLN A 48 -22.49 -30.31 11.94
N ALA A 49 -21.20 -30.68 12.02
CA ALA A 49 -20.75 -32.06 11.86
C ALA A 49 -21.39 -32.99 12.91
N ASN A 50 -21.40 -32.58 14.18
CA ASN A 50 -22.04 -33.35 15.26
C ASN A 50 -23.55 -33.51 15.05
N THR A 51 -24.21 -32.46 14.56
CA THR A 51 -25.65 -32.47 14.27
C THR A 51 -25.97 -33.42 13.12
N GLN A 52 -25.16 -33.39 12.06
CA GLN A 52 -25.30 -34.26 10.90
C GLN A 52 -25.07 -35.73 11.28
N GLU A 53 -24.03 -36.03 12.06
CA GLU A 53 -23.76 -37.38 12.55
C GLU A 53 -24.92 -37.92 13.41
N ALA A 54 -25.42 -37.10 14.35
CA ALA A 54 -26.54 -37.46 15.20
C ALA A 54 -27.83 -37.71 14.38
N ALA A 55 -28.15 -36.84 13.43
CA ALA A 55 -29.31 -37.00 12.56
C ALA A 55 -29.23 -38.28 11.72
N MET A 56 -28.08 -38.54 11.08
CA MET A 56 -27.84 -39.76 10.30
C MET A 56 -27.94 -41.03 11.15
N SER A 57 -27.46 -41.00 12.40
CA SER A 57 -27.58 -42.13 13.33
C SER A 57 -29.05 -42.42 13.65
N VAL A 58 -29.83 -41.38 13.99
CA VAL A 58 -31.25 -41.53 14.34
C VAL A 58 -32.08 -42.01 13.14
N ILE A 59 -31.80 -41.49 11.93
CA ILE A 59 -32.47 -41.92 10.70
C ILE A 59 -32.21 -43.41 10.47
N ARG A 60 -30.94 -43.83 10.51
CA ARG A 60 -30.55 -45.22 10.31
C ARG A 60 -31.17 -46.18 11.34
N GLU A 61 -31.18 -45.78 12.62
CA GLU A 61 -31.82 -46.58 13.67
C GLU A 61 -33.32 -46.73 13.44
N GLY A 62 -33.99 -45.68 12.94
CA GLY A 62 -35.40 -45.75 12.58
C GLY A 62 -35.67 -46.62 11.35
N GLU A 63 -34.82 -46.58 10.33
CA GLU A 63 -34.90 -47.46 9.16
C GLU A 63 -34.73 -48.93 9.56
N ASP A 64 -33.74 -49.24 10.41
CA ASP A 64 -33.52 -50.58 10.96
C ASP A 64 -34.73 -51.06 11.77
N LEU A 65 -35.35 -50.17 12.56
CA LEU A 65 -36.57 -50.48 13.30
C LEU A 65 -37.75 -50.82 12.37
N ILE A 66 -37.92 -50.10 11.27
CA ILE A 66 -38.96 -50.39 10.26
C ILE A 66 -38.72 -51.77 9.64
N LEU A 67 -37.47 -52.10 9.29
CA LEU A 67 -37.10 -53.41 8.75
C LEU A 67 -37.41 -54.56 9.71
N GLN A 68 -37.25 -54.34 11.03
CA GLN A 68 -37.57 -55.34 12.05
C GLN A 68 -39.07 -55.51 12.30
N LEU A 69 -39.86 -54.43 12.22
CA LEU A 69 -41.29 -54.44 12.52
C LEU A 69 -42.16 -54.93 11.35
N ARG A 70 -41.74 -54.69 10.10
CA ARG A 70 -42.49 -55.03 8.89
C ARG A 70 -42.81 -56.54 8.76
N PRO A 71 -41.89 -57.48 9.05
CA PRO A 71 -42.20 -58.92 9.02
C PRO A 71 -43.18 -59.37 10.11
N GLN A 72 -43.33 -58.60 11.20
CA GLN A 72 -44.19 -58.96 12.34
C GLN A 72 -45.66 -58.51 12.15
N GLY A 73 -46.02 -57.92 11.00
CA GLY A 73 -47.36 -57.39 10.74
C GLY A 73 -47.73 -56.16 11.58
N SER A 74 -46.74 -55.52 12.21
CA SER A 74 -46.92 -54.29 12.99
C SER A 74 -47.09 -53.08 12.07
N SER A 75 -47.95 -52.13 12.46
CA SER A 75 -48.09 -50.86 11.74
C SER A 75 -46.84 -50.00 11.90
N VAL A 76 -46.13 -49.76 10.80
CA VAL A 76 -44.90 -48.93 10.73
C VAL A 76 -45.16 -47.52 10.20
N ALA A 77 -46.36 -47.22 9.72
CA ALA A 77 -46.71 -45.95 9.07
C ALA A 77 -46.39 -44.70 9.94
N HIS A 78 -46.55 -44.81 11.26
CA HIS A 78 -46.20 -43.71 12.16
C HIS A 78 -44.68 -43.49 12.24
N VAL A 79 -43.88 -44.56 12.25
CA VAL A 79 -42.40 -44.46 12.27
C VAL A 79 -41.89 -43.91 10.94
N GLU A 80 -42.45 -44.35 9.82
CA GLU A 80 -42.15 -43.84 8.48
C GLU A 80 -42.45 -42.33 8.38
N SER A 81 -43.63 -41.88 8.84
CA SER A 81 -43.99 -40.46 8.84
C SER A 81 -43.07 -39.60 9.71
N VAL A 82 -42.62 -40.13 10.85
CA VAL A 82 -41.74 -39.40 11.76
C VAL A 82 -40.32 -39.29 11.20
N LEU A 83 -39.81 -40.36 10.57
CA LEU A 83 -38.51 -40.31 9.89
C LEU A 83 -38.52 -39.33 8.74
N GLN A 84 -39.59 -39.32 7.93
CA GLN A 84 -39.73 -38.35 6.86
C GLN A 84 -39.73 -36.90 7.41
N GLN A 85 -40.43 -36.63 8.51
CA GLN A 85 -40.40 -35.31 9.14
C GLN A 85 -39.00 -34.94 9.66
N LEU A 86 -38.27 -35.90 10.22
CA LEU A 86 -36.89 -35.70 10.69
C LEU A 86 -35.96 -35.37 9.51
N GLU A 87 -36.05 -36.10 8.40
CA GLU A 87 -35.29 -35.84 7.17
C GLU A 87 -35.57 -34.43 6.62
N GLU A 88 -36.84 -34.05 6.50
CA GLU A 88 -37.24 -32.71 6.04
C GLU A 88 -36.69 -31.61 6.94
N SER A 89 -36.75 -31.79 8.26
CA SER A 89 -36.20 -30.82 9.22
C SER A 89 -34.67 -30.77 9.22
N HIS A 90 -34.00 -31.89 8.98
CA HIS A 90 -32.55 -31.96 8.85
C HIS A 90 -32.08 -31.14 7.65
N VAL A 91 -32.73 -31.29 6.49
CA VAL A 91 -32.43 -30.49 5.29
C VAL A 91 -32.62 -29.00 5.56
N GLN A 92 -33.67 -28.60 6.29
CA GLN A 92 -33.88 -27.20 6.68
C GLN A 92 -32.77 -26.69 7.61
N LEU A 93 -32.28 -27.52 8.54
CA LEU A 93 -31.16 -27.16 9.40
C LEU A 93 -29.85 -27.03 8.62
N GLU A 94 -29.58 -27.92 7.66
CA GLU A 94 -28.40 -27.81 6.78
C GLU A 94 -28.39 -26.48 6.02
N GLU A 95 -29.53 -26.06 5.49
CA GLU A 95 -29.68 -24.77 4.84
C GLU A 95 -29.40 -23.60 5.81
N LEU A 96 -29.94 -23.64 7.03
CA LEU A 96 -29.67 -22.60 8.04
C LEU A 96 -28.19 -22.55 8.47
N PHE A 97 -27.54 -23.70 8.61
CA PHE A 97 -26.10 -23.77 8.86
C PHE A 97 -25.32 -23.14 7.71
N HIS A 98 -25.69 -23.47 6.48
CA HIS A 98 -25.07 -22.94 5.27
C HIS A 98 -25.20 -21.42 5.18
N GLN A 99 -26.42 -20.88 5.33
CA GLN A 99 -26.66 -19.43 5.33
C GLN A 99 -25.89 -18.72 6.43
N ARG A 100 -25.90 -19.26 7.66
CA ARG A 100 -25.14 -18.69 8.78
C ARG A 100 -23.64 -18.70 8.52
N LYS A 101 -23.12 -19.75 7.89
CA LYS A 101 -21.70 -19.82 7.49
C LYS A 101 -21.37 -18.70 6.51
N ILE A 102 -22.18 -18.52 5.47
CA ILE A 102 -22.01 -17.43 4.49
C ILE A 102 -21.98 -16.07 5.19
N ARG A 103 -22.92 -15.81 6.12
CA ARG A 103 -22.92 -14.56 6.90
C ARG A 103 -21.63 -14.38 7.68
N LEU A 104 -21.16 -15.41 8.40
CA LEU A 104 -19.91 -15.35 9.15
C LEU A 104 -18.69 -15.13 8.24
N ASP A 105 -18.67 -15.74 7.06
CA ASP A 105 -17.60 -15.55 6.09
C ASP A 105 -17.58 -14.09 5.58
N VAL A 106 -18.74 -13.47 5.34
CA VAL A 106 -18.84 -12.03 5.01
C VAL A 106 -18.27 -11.15 6.14
N TYR A 107 -18.65 -11.42 7.39
CA TYR A 107 -18.11 -10.68 8.54
C TYR A 107 -16.60 -10.87 8.72
N LEU A 108 -16.10 -12.08 8.48
CA LEU A 108 -14.68 -12.38 8.53
C LEU A 108 -13.91 -11.55 7.50
N GLN A 109 -14.40 -11.51 6.25
CA GLN A 109 -13.79 -10.69 5.21
C GLN A 109 -13.85 -9.20 5.54
N LEU A 110 -14.95 -8.71 6.13
CA LEU A 110 -15.03 -7.32 6.61
C LEU A 110 -13.97 -7.03 7.68
N ARG A 111 -13.78 -7.91 8.68
CA ARG A 111 -12.76 -7.71 9.72
C ARG A 111 -11.34 -7.76 9.16
N ILE A 112 -11.07 -8.66 8.21
CA ILE A 112 -9.78 -8.71 7.51
C ILE A 112 -9.54 -7.40 6.74
N LEU A 113 -10.54 -6.92 5.99
CA LEU A 113 -10.43 -5.65 5.26
C LEU A 113 -10.17 -4.47 6.20
N GLN A 114 -10.86 -4.41 7.35
CA GLN A 114 -10.63 -3.39 8.38
C GLN A 114 -9.20 -3.44 8.91
N GLN A 115 -8.69 -4.63 9.23
CA GLN A 115 -7.31 -4.82 9.68
C GLN A 115 -6.30 -4.40 8.60
N CYS A 116 -6.43 -4.89 7.36
CA CYS A 116 -5.55 -4.52 6.26
C CYS A 116 -5.60 -3.02 5.96
N THR A 117 -6.78 -2.40 6.09
CA THR A 117 -6.93 -0.94 5.97
C THR A 117 -6.11 -0.23 7.05
N LEU A 118 -6.21 -0.64 8.31
CA LEU A 118 -5.41 -0.03 9.39
C LEU A 118 -3.91 -0.20 9.16
N GLU A 119 -3.47 -1.40 8.76
CA GLU A 119 -2.07 -1.70 8.45
C GLU A 119 -1.55 -0.81 7.32
N VAL A 120 -2.24 -0.74 6.18
CA VAL A 120 -1.78 0.09 5.06
C VAL A 120 -1.78 1.58 5.40
N THR A 121 -2.78 2.04 6.15
CA THR A 121 -2.87 3.43 6.59
C THR A 121 -1.70 3.79 7.50
N GLY A 122 -1.39 2.93 8.47
CA GLY A 122 -0.27 3.12 9.40
C GLY A 122 1.08 3.13 8.68
N GLU A 123 1.27 2.25 7.70
CA GLU A 123 2.49 2.20 6.90
C GLU A 123 2.69 3.44 6.02
N ILE A 124 1.62 3.99 5.43
CA ILE A 124 1.66 5.25 4.68
C ILE A 124 2.04 6.41 5.60
N ASP A 125 1.41 6.50 6.78
CA ASP A 125 1.67 7.57 7.75
C ASP A 125 3.10 7.47 8.30
N ALA A 126 3.61 6.27 8.54
CA ALA A 126 5.00 6.03 8.95
C ALA A 126 5.98 6.50 7.86
N TRP A 127 5.72 6.13 6.60
CA TRP A 127 6.58 6.55 5.48
C TRP A 127 6.61 8.07 5.32
N LYS A 128 5.46 8.72 5.45
CA LYS A 128 5.33 10.18 5.43
C LYS A 128 6.19 10.84 6.51
N GLN A 129 6.13 10.34 7.75
CA GLN A 129 6.94 10.86 8.86
C GLN A 129 8.44 10.65 8.62
N ASP A 130 8.85 9.50 8.07
CA ASP A 130 10.24 9.22 7.77
C ASP A 130 10.79 10.16 6.68
N LEU A 131 10.00 10.45 5.65
CA LEU A 131 10.38 11.43 4.62
C LEU A 131 10.52 12.85 5.19
N GLN A 132 9.64 13.25 6.10
CA GLN A 132 9.73 14.55 6.77
C GLN A 132 11.00 14.68 7.61
N LYS A 133 11.39 13.62 8.34
CA LYS A 133 12.64 13.60 9.11
C LYS A 133 13.86 13.67 8.18
N GLN A 134 13.86 12.88 7.10
CA GLN A 134 14.96 12.88 6.13
C GLN A 134 15.11 14.20 5.37
N SER A 135 14.01 14.95 5.18
CA SER A 135 14.08 16.30 4.61
C SER A 135 14.79 17.31 5.53
N GLN A 136 14.83 17.08 6.84
CA GLN A 136 15.51 17.97 7.79
C GLN A 136 17.01 17.68 7.88
N ASP A 137 17.43 16.45 7.57
CA ASP A 137 18.83 16.05 7.48
C ASP A 137 19.38 16.32 6.07
N PHE A 138 20.15 17.39 5.90
CA PHE A 138 20.77 17.82 4.63
C PHE A 138 21.74 16.80 3.97
N SER A 139 21.81 15.56 4.46
CA SER A 139 22.57 14.46 3.84
C SER A 139 21.78 13.85 2.68
N THR A 140 21.77 14.60 1.58
CA THR A 140 21.02 14.44 0.32
C THR A 140 21.29 13.17 -0.49
N GLU A 141 22.16 12.25 -0.05
CA GLU A 141 22.51 11.03 -0.79
C GLU A 141 21.50 9.88 -0.60
N LYS A 142 20.69 9.92 0.47
CA LYS A 142 19.74 8.86 0.79
C LYS A 142 18.43 8.93 -0.02
N LEU A 143 17.91 10.13 -0.28
CA LEU A 143 16.55 10.32 -0.83
C LEU A 143 16.38 9.81 -2.29
N ALA A 144 17.44 9.80 -3.09
CA ALA A 144 17.44 9.29 -4.47
C ALA A 144 17.83 7.80 -4.57
N SER A 145 17.92 7.10 -3.44
CA SER A 145 18.35 5.70 -3.39
C SER A 145 17.32 4.77 -4.08
N PRO A 146 17.76 3.70 -4.75
CA PRO A 146 16.89 2.61 -5.22
C PRO A 146 15.90 2.12 -4.15
N ARG A 147 16.29 2.17 -2.87
CA ARG A 147 15.45 1.82 -1.72
C ARG A 147 14.17 2.65 -1.61
N HIS A 148 14.19 3.94 -1.98
CA HIS A 148 12.98 4.78 -1.98
C HIS A 148 12.02 4.38 -3.09
N MET A 149 12.54 4.02 -4.26
CA MET A 149 11.73 3.53 -5.38
C MET A 149 11.07 2.19 -5.03
N GLU A 150 11.84 1.25 -4.47
CA GLU A 150 11.34 -0.04 -3.99
C GLU A 150 10.25 0.13 -2.93
N ARG A 151 10.49 0.98 -1.92
CA ARG A 151 9.50 1.23 -0.86
C ARG A 151 8.21 1.85 -1.40
N ARG A 152 8.32 2.78 -2.36
CA ARG A 152 7.18 3.40 -3.03
C ARG A 152 6.36 2.40 -3.84
N LEU A 153 7.03 1.52 -4.60
CA LEU A 153 6.36 0.45 -5.34
C LEU A 153 5.64 -0.52 -4.40
N ALA A 154 6.30 -0.94 -3.32
CA ALA A 154 5.71 -1.80 -2.31
C ALA A 154 4.44 -1.17 -1.70
N MET A 155 4.48 0.13 -1.37
CA MET A 155 3.33 0.84 -0.82
C MET A 155 2.16 0.94 -1.81
N ASN A 156 2.46 1.24 -3.08
CA ASN A 156 1.45 1.30 -4.14
C ASN A 156 0.78 -0.07 -4.37
N ASN A 157 1.56 -1.15 -4.36
CA ASN A 157 1.01 -2.50 -4.49
C ASN A 157 0.13 -2.85 -3.29
N MET A 158 0.61 -2.55 -2.07
CA MET A 158 -0.14 -2.85 -0.85
C MET A 158 -1.49 -2.13 -0.82
N ILE A 159 -1.55 -0.82 -1.07
CA ILE A 159 -2.84 -0.12 -1.09
C ILE A 159 -3.75 -0.56 -2.24
N TYR A 160 -3.17 -0.91 -3.39
CA TYR A 160 -3.94 -1.46 -4.51
C TYR A 160 -4.59 -2.78 -4.14
N GLU A 161 -3.85 -3.70 -3.54
CA GLU A 161 -4.35 -5.01 -3.09
C GLU A 161 -5.51 -4.86 -2.09
N VAL A 162 -5.39 -3.96 -1.10
CA VAL A 162 -6.46 -3.74 -0.12
C VAL A 162 -7.69 -3.09 -0.76
N ILE A 163 -7.52 -2.19 -1.73
CA ILE A 163 -8.65 -1.63 -2.52
C ILE A 163 -9.36 -2.74 -3.31
N GLN A 164 -8.61 -3.64 -3.95
CA GLN A 164 -9.22 -4.77 -4.68
C GLN A 164 -9.99 -5.70 -3.74
N GLN A 165 -9.43 -6.04 -2.56
CA GLN A 165 -10.15 -6.81 -1.54
C GLN A 165 -11.47 -6.13 -1.13
N GLY A 166 -11.47 -4.80 -1.02
CA GLY A 166 -12.69 -4.04 -0.77
C GLY A 166 -13.74 -4.19 -1.86
N HIS A 167 -13.34 -4.15 -3.14
CA HIS A 167 -14.25 -4.34 -4.28
C HIS A 167 -14.77 -5.78 -4.36
N ASP A 168 -13.90 -6.76 -4.18
CA ASP A 168 -14.27 -8.19 -4.17
C ASP A 168 -15.28 -8.48 -3.05
N LEU A 169 -15.07 -7.92 -1.86
CA LEU A 169 -16.02 -8.06 -0.75
C LEU A 169 -17.36 -7.40 -1.06
N GLN A 170 -17.37 -6.23 -1.68
CA GLN A 170 -18.61 -5.54 -2.07
C GLN A 170 -19.40 -6.35 -3.10
N GLN A 171 -18.71 -6.97 -4.07
CA GLN A 171 -19.32 -7.90 -5.01
C GLN A 171 -19.89 -9.12 -4.29
N TYR A 172 -19.13 -9.73 -3.38
CA TYR A 172 -19.58 -10.88 -2.61
C TYR A 172 -20.83 -10.57 -1.78
N ILE A 173 -20.88 -9.41 -1.11
CA ILE A 173 -22.07 -8.93 -0.39
C ILE A 173 -23.28 -8.84 -1.32
N THR A 174 -23.09 -8.27 -2.51
CA THR A 174 -24.17 -8.11 -3.50
C THR A 174 -24.71 -9.47 -3.97
N GLU A 175 -23.82 -10.44 -4.23
CA GLU A 175 -24.20 -11.80 -4.64
C GLU A 175 -24.93 -12.55 -3.52
N VAL A 176 -24.49 -12.41 -2.28
CA VAL A 176 -25.14 -13.00 -1.10
C VAL A 176 -26.53 -12.40 -0.87
N GLN A 177 -26.70 -11.09 -1.04
CA GLN A 177 -28.02 -10.46 -0.95
C GLN A 177 -28.94 -10.90 -2.10
N ALA A 178 -28.39 -11.06 -3.31
CA ALA A 178 -29.15 -11.52 -4.47
C ALA A 178 -29.63 -12.98 -4.34
N SER A 179 -28.95 -13.81 -3.54
CA SER A 179 -29.40 -15.17 -3.22
C SER A 179 -30.49 -15.24 -2.16
N GLY A 180 -30.87 -14.10 -1.56
CA GLY A 180 -31.92 -14.01 -0.54
C GLY A 180 -31.42 -14.19 0.90
N ILE A 181 -30.09 -14.21 1.12
CA ILE A 181 -29.52 -14.25 2.46
C ILE A 181 -29.50 -12.84 3.05
N GLU A 182 -30.25 -12.65 4.14
CA GLU A 182 -30.27 -11.38 4.87
C GLU A 182 -28.95 -11.17 5.62
N LEU A 183 -28.38 -9.98 5.45
CA LEU A 183 -27.22 -9.48 6.19
C LEU A 183 -27.71 -8.43 7.17
N SER A 184 -27.13 -8.38 8.38
CA SER A 184 -27.59 -7.45 9.41
C SER A 184 -27.46 -5.99 8.96
N GLU A 185 -28.50 -5.21 9.19
CA GLU A 185 -28.51 -3.75 9.00
C GLU A 185 -27.98 -2.98 10.23
N ALA A 186 -27.52 -3.68 11.27
CA ALA A 186 -26.91 -3.04 12.43
C ALA A 186 -25.69 -2.19 12.02
N GLU A 187 -25.54 -1.02 12.67
CA GLU A 187 -24.43 -0.08 12.41
C GLU A 187 -24.29 0.35 10.93
N GLY A 188 -25.42 0.67 10.27
CA GLY A 188 -25.44 1.18 8.90
C GLY A 188 -25.31 0.11 7.81
N GLY A 189 -25.22 -1.17 8.21
CA GLY A 189 -25.12 -2.31 7.30
C GLY A 189 -23.70 -2.55 6.78
N ILE A 190 -23.39 -3.82 6.52
CA ILE A 190 -22.05 -4.28 6.10
C ILE A 190 -21.59 -3.57 4.81
N SER A 191 -22.49 -3.40 3.84
CA SER A 191 -22.17 -2.71 2.58
C SER A 191 -21.70 -1.27 2.81
N ALA A 192 -22.39 -0.49 3.64
CA ALA A 192 -22.02 0.89 3.89
C ALA A 192 -20.67 0.99 4.63
N GLN A 193 -20.37 0.03 5.51
CA GLN A 193 -19.06 -0.06 6.16
C GLN A 193 -17.94 -0.32 5.16
N VAL A 194 -18.15 -1.22 4.20
CA VAL A 194 -17.19 -1.47 3.11
C VAL A 194 -17.00 -0.23 2.24
N ASP A 195 -18.08 0.48 1.89
CA ASP A 195 -18.02 1.73 1.13
C ASP A 195 -17.23 2.83 1.85
N GLU A 196 -17.37 2.93 3.18
CA GLU A 196 -16.59 3.87 3.99
C GLU A 196 -15.09 3.54 3.96
N LEU A 197 -14.75 2.26 4.14
CA LEU A 197 -13.36 1.79 4.06
C LEU A 197 -12.77 2.03 2.66
N GLN A 198 -13.52 1.76 1.60
CA GLN A 198 -13.08 2.04 0.24
C GLN A 198 -12.81 3.53 0.01
N ARG A 199 -13.68 4.42 0.53
CA ARG A 199 -13.48 5.86 0.42
C ARG A 199 -12.21 6.31 1.16
N LEU A 200 -12.00 5.80 2.37
CA LEU A 200 -10.79 6.04 3.14
C LEU A 200 -9.53 5.59 2.38
N LEU A 201 -9.55 4.37 1.81
CA LEU A 201 -8.45 3.84 1.01
C LEU A 201 -8.17 4.68 -0.24
N GLN A 202 -9.21 5.16 -0.94
CA GLN A 202 -9.04 6.05 -2.08
C GLN A 202 -8.39 7.38 -1.67
N ASP A 203 -8.76 7.95 -0.53
CA ASP A 203 -8.15 9.18 -0.04
C ASP A 203 -6.69 8.96 0.39
N LYS A 204 -6.40 7.80 0.99
CA LYS A 204 -5.02 7.39 1.30
C LYS A 204 -4.18 7.12 0.05
N GLN A 205 -4.78 6.60 -1.02
CA GLN A 205 -4.10 6.43 -2.31
C GLN A 205 -3.76 7.79 -2.94
N LYS A 206 -4.66 8.76 -2.86
CA LYS A 206 -4.38 10.14 -3.29
C LYS A 206 -3.26 10.77 -2.45
N GLU A 207 -3.30 10.59 -1.13
CA GLU A 207 -2.22 11.05 -0.23
C GLU A 207 -0.87 10.42 -0.61
N LEU A 208 -0.85 9.11 -0.88
CA LEU A 208 0.34 8.40 -1.31
C LEU A 208 0.92 8.97 -2.62
N GLN A 209 0.05 9.28 -3.59
CA GLN A 209 0.45 9.91 -4.85
C GLN A 209 1.04 11.31 -4.60
N GLN A 210 0.44 12.11 -3.73
CA GLN A 210 0.97 13.43 -3.37
C GLN A 210 2.35 13.34 -2.71
N ILE A 211 2.56 12.36 -1.82
CA ILE A 211 3.87 12.08 -1.20
C ILE A 211 4.90 11.74 -2.29
N ALA A 212 4.52 10.90 -3.26
CA ALA A 212 5.38 10.51 -4.36
C ALA A 212 5.79 11.70 -5.24
N ASP A 213 4.83 12.55 -5.61
CA ASP A 213 5.04 13.73 -6.47
C ASP A 213 5.91 14.79 -5.77
N HIS A 214 5.64 15.03 -4.48
CA HIS A 214 6.44 15.93 -3.66
C HIS A 214 7.89 15.45 -3.56
N THR A 215 8.09 14.16 -3.28
CA THR A 215 9.42 13.55 -3.18
C THR A 215 10.17 13.66 -4.52
N HIS A 216 9.49 13.38 -5.65
CA HIS A 216 10.09 13.52 -6.97
C HIS A 216 10.55 14.95 -7.25
N THR A 217 9.68 15.94 -7.03
CA THR A 217 9.99 17.36 -7.25
C THR A 217 11.16 17.82 -6.39
N HIS A 218 11.17 17.43 -5.11
CA HIS A 218 12.25 17.77 -4.21
C HIS A 218 13.59 17.18 -4.67
N LEU A 219 13.60 15.92 -5.13
CA LEU A 219 14.81 15.28 -5.67
C LEU A 219 15.33 15.99 -6.92
N GLU A 220 14.45 16.38 -7.83
CA GLU A 220 14.82 17.10 -9.03
C GLU A 220 15.46 18.47 -8.72
N GLN A 221 14.86 19.23 -7.80
CA GLN A 221 15.42 20.50 -7.32
C GLN A 221 16.81 20.33 -6.69
N ASN A 222 17.00 19.25 -5.92
CA ASN A 222 18.30 18.94 -5.32
C ASN A 222 19.37 18.59 -6.38
N LEU A 223 19.00 17.84 -7.43
CA LEU A 223 19.90 17.55 -8.54
C LEU A 223 20.30 18.83 -9.29
N GLN A 224 19.35 19.72 -9.56
CA GLN A 224 19.62 21.02 -10.17
C GLN A 224 20.55 21.88 -9.31
N LEU A 225 20.33 21.91 -7.98
CA LEU A 225 21.20 22.64 -7.05
C LEU A 225 22.63 22.09 -7.06
N ARG A 226 22.81 20.76 -7.07
CA ARG A 226 24.14 20.14 -7.17
C ARG A 226 24.83 20.48 -8.49
N HIS A 227 24.09 20.47 -9.59
CA HIS A 227 24.62 20.88 -10.88
C HIS A 227 25.10 22.34 -10.83
N LEU A 228 24.31 23.25 -10.27
CA LEU A 228 24.69 24.64 -10.07
C LEU A 228 25.91 24.78 -9.16
N GLN A 229 25.97 24.07 -8.03
CA GLN A 229 27.13 24.08 -7.14
C GLN A 229 28.40 23.59 -7.84
N SER A 230 28.29 22.57 -8.69
CA SER A 230 29.41 22.09 -9.49
C SER A 230 29.88 23.14 -10.50
N GLN A 231 28.94 23.82 -11.17
CA GLN A 231 29.27 24.94 -12.06
C GLN A 231 29.97 26.07 -11.30
N VAL A 232 29.47 26.47 -10.12
CA VAL A 232 30.11 27.50 -9.29
C VAL A 232 31.52 27.09 -8.86
N LYS A 233 31.75 25.83 -8.47
CA LYS A 233 33.09 25.34 -8.13
C LYS A 233 34.05 25.40 -9.33
N GLN A 234 33.58 25.04 -10.52
CA GLN A 234 34.37 25.12 -11.75
C GLN A 234 34.80 26.58 -12.02
N VAL A 235 33.87 27.52 -11.84
CA VAL A 235 34.11 28.96 -12.01
C VAL A 235 35.12 29.48 -11.00
N LEU A 236 34.99 29.11 -9.72
CA LEU A 236 35.96 29.47 -8.69
C LEU A 236 37.35 28.90 -9.00
N GLY A 237 37.42 27.68 -9.56
CA GLY A 237 38.65 27.10 -10.08
C GLY A 237 39.30 27.95 -11.16
N TRP A 238 38.53 28.37 -12.17
CA TRP A 238 39.03 29.25 -13.24
C TRP A 238 39.52 30.60 -12.73
N ILE A 239 38.83 31.20 -11.75
CA ILE A 239 39.25 32.47 -11.13
C ILE A 239 40.60 32.27 -10.43
N SER A 240 40.73 31.22 -9.61
CA SER A 240 41.97 30.89 -8.90
C SER A 240 43.14 30.63 -9.86
N GLU A 241 42.92 29.86 -10.93
CA GLU A 241 43.92 29.64 -12.00
C GLU A 241 44.34 30.95 -12.68
N GLY A 242 43.37 31.83 -12.96
CA GLY A 242 43.61 33.16 -13.51
C GLY A 242 44.43 34.06 -12.59
N GLU A 243 44.14 34.05 -11.29
CA GLU A 243 44.89 34.80 -10.25
C GLU A 243 46.34 34.30 -10.12
N VAL A 244 46.56 32.99 -10.15
CA VAL A 244 47.92 32.40 -10.15
C VAL A 244 48.69 32.83 -11.38
N MET A 245 48.09 32.74 -12.58
CA MET A 245 48.76 33.16 -13.81
C MET A 245 49.05 34.67 -13.84
N LEU A 246 48.13 35.50 -13.33
CA LEU A 246 48.38 36.93 -13.18
C LEU A 246 49.56 37.20 -12.27
N SER A 247 49.62 36.53 -11.12
CA SER A 247 50.68 36.69 -10.14
C SER A 247 52.05 36.31 -10.70
N SER A 248 52.14 35.28 -11.56
CA SER A 248 53.39 34.92 -12.24
C SER A 248 53.83 35.92 -13.32
N CYS A 249 52.89 36.67 -13.91
CA CYS A 249 53.19 37.67 -14.94
C CYS A 249 53.59 39.05 -14.38
N MET A 250 53.51 39.28 -13.07
CA MET A 250 53.89 40.56 -12.43
C MET A 250 55.41 40.71 -12.20
N LEU A 251 56.22 39.78 -12.72
CA LEU A 251 57.67 39.90 -12.71
C LEU A 251 58.12 40.86 -13.81
N ASN A 252 58.89 41.89 -13.43
CA ASN A 252 59.45 42.86 -14.38
C ASN A 252 60.33 42.14 -15.42
N SER A 253 59.97 42.23 -16.71
CA SER A 253 60.83 41.74 -17.79
C SER A 253 62.15 42.54 -17.82
N SER A 254 63.25 41.81 -17.76
CA SER A 254 64.61 42.35 -17.78
C SER A 254 65.14 42.49 -19.22
N CYS A 255 64.53 41.79 -20.18
CA CYS A 255 64.88 41.84 -21.59
C CYS A 255 63.68 41.70 -22.55
N LEU A 256 63.89 42.02 -23.84
CA LEU A 256 62.88 41.97 -24.91
C LEU A 256 62.32 40.56 -25.13
N SER A 257 63.17 39.53 -25.08
CA SER A 257 62.75 38.12 -25.26
C SER A 257 61.76 37.67 -24.18
N GLU A 258 61.91 38.14 -22.94
CA GLU A 258 60.97 37.86 -21.85
C GLU A 258 59.64 38.60 -22.05
N ALA A 259 59.67 39.84 -22.56
CA ALA A 259 58.47 40.60 -22.88
C ALA A 259 57.65 39.94 -24.00
N GLU A 260 58.30 39.48 -25.07
CA GLU A 260 57.65 38.78 -26.17
C GLU A 260 57.08 37.41 -25.75
N GLN A 261 57.72 36.73 -24.79
CA GLN A 261 57.18 35.50 -24.21
C GLN A 261 55.92 35.77 -23.38
N LEU A 262 55.95 36.77 -22.51
CA LEU A 262 54.78 37.19 -21.72
C LEU A 262 53.62 37.64 -22.61
N GLN A 263 53.90 38.30 -23.74
CA GLN A 263 52.89 38.66 -24.73
C GLN A 263 52.21 37.42 -25.35
N ARG A 264 53.00 36.42 -25.77
CA ARG A 264 52.45 35.15 -26.30
C ARG A 264 51.63 34.37 -25.28
N GLU A 265 52.03 34.40 -24.00
CA GLU A 265 51.26 33.79 -22.91
C GLU A 265 49.95 34.55 -22.64
N HIS A 266 49.97 35.89 -22.75
CA HIS A 266 48.77 36.73 -22.67
C HIS A 266 47.77 36.42 -23.79
N GLU A 267 48.22 36.34 -25.04
CA GLU A 267 47.38 36.01 -26.21
C GLU A 267 46.75 34.62 -26.09
N ARG A 268 47.51 33.63 -25.58
CA ARG A 268 46.98 32.28 -25.29
C ARG A 268 45.92 32.28 -24.20
N LEU A 269 46.12 33.04 -23.13
CA LEU A 269 45.11 33.18 -22.06
C LEU A 269 43.84 33.88 -22.60
N GLN A 270 43.97 34.91 -23.43
CA GLN A 270 42.82 35.57 -24.04
C GLN A 270 41.99 34.58 -24.88
N GLN A 271 42.65 33.77 -25.71
CA GLN A 271 41.96 32.77 -26.53
C GLN A 271 41.28 31.68 -25.67
N ALA A 272 41.91 31.24 -24.58
CA ALA A 272 41.32 30.27 -23.66
C ALA A 272 40.05 30.82 -22.97
N ILE A 273 40.04 32.11 -22.61
CA ILE A 273 38.88 32.77 -22.02
C ILE A 273 37.75 32.92 -23.05
N GLU A 274 38.06 33.32 -24.29
CA GLU A 274 37.08 33.45 -25.36
C GLU A 274 36.40 32.11 -25.69
N VAL A 275 37.16 31.01 -25.72
CA VAL A 275 36.62 29.65 -25.91
C VAL A 275 35.76 29.23 -24.72
N THR A 276 36.18 29.52 -23.48
CA THR A 276 35.42 29.19 -22.28
C THR A 276 34.10 29.96 -22.21
N ALA A 277 34.11 31.24 -22.59
CA ALA A 277 32.93 32.10 -22.68
C ALA A 277 31.98 31.68 -23.81
N ALA A 278 32.51 31.16 -24.94
CA ALA A 278 31.71 30.64 -26.04
C ALA A 278 31.06 29.27 -25.72
N ALA A 279 31.78 28.42 -24.97
CA ALA A 279 31.32 27.08 -24.59
C ALA A 279 30.25 27.08 -23.49
N HIS A 280 30.28 28.04 -22.56
CA HIS A 280 29.35 28.11 -21.43
C HIS A 280 28.40 29.30 -21.55
N ARG A 281 27.38 29.19 -22.41
CA ARG A 281 26.28 30.16 -22.54
C ARG A 281 25.27 30.08 -21.37
N THR A 282 25.75 30.09 -20.13
CA THR A 282 24.89 30.29 -18.95
C THR A 282 25.01 31.75 -18.49
N PRO A 283 23.91 32.41 -18.08
CA PRO A 283 23.91 33.86 -17.78
C PRO A 283 24.92 34.27 -16.70
N VAL A 284 25.25 33.37 -15.76
CA VAL A 284 26.25 33.57 -14.69
C VAL A 284 27.66 33.82 -15.24
N MET A 285 27.97 33.34 -16.46
CA MET A 285 29.30 33.40 -17.09
C MET A 285 29.57 34.63 -17.94
N THR A 286 28.58 35.49 -18.17
CA THR A 286 28.70 36.57 -19.16
C THR A 286 29.41 37.83 -18.63
N GLY A 287 29.45 38.04 -17.31
CA GLY A 287 29.91 39.30 -16.72
C GLY A 287 31.37 39.34 -16.24
N ALA A 288 31.84 38.29 -15.55
CA ALA A 288 33.13 38.31 -14.87
C ALA A 288 34.35 38.14 -15.81
N PRO A 289 34.36 37.23 -16.80
CA PRO A 289 35.52 37.03 -17.67
C PRO A 289 35.79 38.22 -18.59
N ARG A 290 34.74 38.94 -19.04
CA ARG A 290 34.85 40.09 -19.94
C ARG A 290 35.56 41.29 -19.31
N ARG A 291 35.17 41.69 -18.10
CA ARG A 291 35.85 42.79 -17.39
C ARG A 291 37.31 42.43 -17.05
N PHE A 292 37.58 41.16 -16.78
CA PHE A 292 38.91 40.65 -16.48
C PHE A 292 39.87 40.77 -17.69
N ILE A 293 39.38 40.47 -18.89
CA ILE A 293 40.12 40.69 -20.15
C ILE A 293 40.44 42.18 -20.33
N GLU A 294 39.44 43.04 -20.24
CA GLU A 294 39.60 44.49 -20.46
C GLU A 294 40.64 45.12 -19.52
N THR A 295 40.71 44.65 -18.27
CA THR A 295 41.67 45.18 -17.30
C THR A 295 43.10 44.69 -17.57
N LYS A 296 43.27 43.42 -18.00
CA LYS A 296 44.59 42.83 -18.26
C LYS A 296 45.20 43.36 -19.56
N THR A 297 44.42 43.50 -20.64
CA THR A 297 44.88 44.09 -21.91
C THR A 297 45.38 45.53 -21.71
N CYS A 298 44.74 46.28 -20.81
CA CYS A 298 45.15 47.65 -20.47
C CYS A 298 46.52 47.69 -19.76
N CYS A 299 46.81 46.75 -18.85
CA CYS A 299 48.09 46.69 -18.13
C CYS A 299 49.25 46.19 -19.02
N THR A 300 49.04 45.16 -19.86
CA THR A 300 50.07 44.67 -20.79
C THR A 300 50.39 45.68 -21.89
N HIS A 301 49.38 46.34 -22.48
CA HIS A 301 49.62 47.41 -23.47
C HIS A 301 50.38 48.59 -22.87
N ARG A 302 50.07 48.99 -21.64
CA ARG A 302 50.73 50.13 -20.96
C ARG A 302 52.20 49.83 -20.67
N PHE A 303 52.52 48.60 -20.26
CA PHE A 303 53.90 48.21 -19.95
C PHE A 303 54.77 48.04 -21.20
N VAL A 304 54.21 47.50 -22.29
CA VAL A 304 54.90 47.42 -23.60
C VAL A 304 55.13 48.82 -24.17
N ALA A 305 54.15 49.73 -24.04
CA ALA A 305 54.29 51.12 -24.47
C ALA A 305 55.32 51.92 -23.66
N GLU A 306 55.48 51.65 -22.36
CA GLU A 306 56.50 52.30 -21.51
C GLU A 306 57.93 51.80 -21.74
N LYS A 307 58.12 50.57 -22.25
CA LYS A 307 59.44 49.97 -22.53
C LYS A 307 59.90 50.12 -23.99
N MET A 308 58.98 50.43 -24.92
CA MET A 308 59.27 50.66 -26.34
C MET A 308 59.54 52.14 -26.69
N ASN A 309 59.40 53.05 -25.73
CA ASN A 309 59.83 54.45 -25.79
C ASN A 309 61.08 54.66 -24.94
#